data_AF-A0A1C5RUZ4-F1
#
_entry.id   AF-A0A1C5RUZ4-F1
#
_cell.length_a   1.000
_cell.length_b   1.000
_cell.length_c   1.000
_cell.angle_alpha   90.00
_cell.angle_beta   90.00
_cell.angle_gamma   90.00
#
_symmetry.space_group_name_H-M   'P 1'
#
loop_
_entity.id
_entity.type
_entity.pdbx_description
1 polymer ?
#
loop_
_entity_poly.entity_id
_entity_poly.type
_entity_poly.pdbx_seq_one_letter_code
_entity_poly.pdbx_strand_id
1 'polypeptide(L)'
;MLDTAEFVLKIAFIVLTIIWIGKIMILRTDKQIVINPLLIGISAILVVLPEGNEISTTVTIQEVKVALYAIYCAVVLLGVYSTTRDRNLF
;
A
#
# COMPACT_ATOMS: atom_id res chain seq x y z
N MET A 1 3.45 -10.16 -18.59
CA MET A 1 4.38 -9.26 -17.86
C MET A 1 3.66 -8.56 -16.70
N LEU A 2 2.43 -8.08 -16.92
CA LEU A 2 1.61 -7.47 -15.88
C LEU A 2 1.34 -8.45 -14.72
N ASP A 3 1.13 -9.74 -15.00
CA ASP A 3 0.94 -10.78 -13.96
C ASP A 3 2.15 -10.92 -13.03
N THR A 4 3.35 -10.89 -13.61
CA THR A 4 4.60 -10.97 -12.84
C THR A 4 4.78 -9.73 -11.98
N ALA A 5 4.47 -8.54 -12.51
CA ALA A 5 4.54 -7.29 -11.77
C ALA A 5 3.52 -7.28 -10.61
N GLU A 6 2.28 -7.69 -10.87
CA GLU A 6 1.25 -7.84 -9.86
C GLU A 6 1.68 -8.81 -8.75
N PHE A 7 2.26 -9.95 -9.12
CA PHE A 7 2.75 -10.94 -8.16
C PHE A 7 3.85 -10.37 -7.25
N VAL A 8 4.86 -9.70 -7.83
CA VAL A 8 5.93 -9.05 -7.08
C VAL A 8 5.37 -7.95 -6.16
N LEU A 9 4.42 -7.16 -6.64
CA LEU A 9 3.76 -6.11 -5.87
C LEU A 9 2.91 -6.67 -4.72
N LYS A 10 2.26 -7.83 -4.89
CA LYS A 10 1.56 -8.52 -3.80
C LYS A 10 2.53 -8.94 -2.70
N ILE A 11 3.69 -9.47 -3.05
CA ILE A 11 4.74 -9.81 -2.08
C ILE A 11 5.20 -8.55 -1.34
N ALA A 12 5.50 -7.47 -2.08
CA ALA A 12 5.93 -6.20 -1.50
C ALA A 12 4.86 -5.61 -0.57
N PHE A 13 3.58 -5.68 -0.97
CA PHE A 13 2.44 -5.25 -0.18
C PHE A 13 2.41 -5.96 1.17
N ILE A 14 2.54 -7.28 1.21
CA ILE A 14 2.54 -8.07 2.45
C ILE A 14 3.72 -7.66 3.36
N VAL A 15 4.93 -7.61 2.80
CA VAL A 15 6.14 -7.26 3.57
C VAL A 15 6.04 -5.85 4.15
N LEU A 16 5.63 -4.87 3.34
CA LEU A 16 5.48 -3.49 3.77
C LEU A 16 4.35 -3.31 4.78
N THR A 17 3.25 -4.07 4.66
CA THR A 17 2.18 -4.08 5.65
C THR A 17 2.70 -4.51 7.02
N ILE A 18 3.49 -5.60 7.08
CA ILE A 18 4.10 -6.09 8.32
C ILE A 18 5.04 -5.03 8.93
N ILE A 19 5.89 -4.41 8.10
CA ILE A 19 6.79 -3.34 8.54
C ILE A 19 6.00 -2.16 9.11
N TRP A 20 4.91 -1.76 8.45
CA TRP A 20 4.08 -0.64 8.88
C TRP A 20 3.37 -0.93 10.19
N ILE A 21 2.83 -2.14 10.37
CA ILE A 21 2.22 -2.58 11.64
C ILE A 21 3.24 -2.48 12.78
N GLY A 22 4.45 -3.02 12.59
CA GLY A 22 5.51 -2.93 13.60
C GLY A 22 5.86 -1.47 13.95
N LYS A 23 5.90 -0.60 12.94
CA LYS A 23 6.12 0.84 13.12
C LYS A 23 5.01 1.51 13.92
N ILE A 24 3.73 1.23 13.65
CA ILE A 24 2.60 1.78 14.41
C ILE A 24 2.62 1.29 15.86
N MET A 25 2.95 0.01 16.08
CA MET A 25 2.99 -0.54 17.43
C MET A 25 4.06 0.12 18.31
N ILE A 26 5.22 0.44 17.73
CA ILE A 26 6.38 0.97 18.47
C ILE A 26 6.39 2.50 18.52
N LEU A 27 5.99 3.17 17.45
CA LEU A 27 6.03 4.63 17.34
C LEU A 27 4.62 5.17 17.32
N ARG A 28 4.35 6.21 18.12
CA ARG A 28 3.12 6.99 18.04
C ARG A 28 3.46 8.33 17.41
N THR A 29 2.91 8.63 16.24
CA THR A 29 3.13 9.91 15.55
C THR A 29 1.83 10.43 14.96
N ASP A 30 1.68 11.76 14.91
CA ASP A 30 0.53 12.39 14.27
C ASP A 30 0.44 12.03 12.78
N LYS A 31 1.57 11.71 12.12
CA LYS A 31 1.58 11.26 10.72
C LYS A 31 0.75 9.98 10.49
N GLN A 32 0.58 9.15 11.51
CA GLN A 32 -0.23 7.92 11.42
C GLN A 32 -1.72 8.22 11.26
N ILE A 33 -2.21 9.38 11.71
CA ILE A 33 -3.63 9.76 11.59
C ILE A 33 -4.07 9.90 10.13
N VAL A 34 -3.13 10.22 9.23
CA VAL A 34 -3.39 10.36 7.79
C VAL A 34 -3.06 9.07 7.06
N ILE A 35 -1.92 8.45 7.38
CA ILE A 35 -1.43 7.28 6.64
C ILE A 35 -2.33 6.07 6.89
N ASN A 36 -2.79 5.84 8.12
CA ASN A 36 -3.56 4.64 8.43
C ASN A 36 -4.92 4.59 7.70
N PRO A 37 -5.76 5.65 7.72
CA PRO A 37 -6.98 5.65 6.92
C PRO A 37 -6.73 5.47 5.42
N LEU A 38 -5.63 6.03 4.90
CA LEU A 38 -5.28 5.91 3.49
C LEU A 38 -4.93 4.46 3.11
N LEU A 39 -4.13 3.77 3.92
CA LEU A 39 -3.80 2.35 3.71
C LEU A 39 -5.03 1.45 3.83
N ILE A 40 -5.93 1.73 4.77
CA ILE A 40 -7.21 1.01 4.91
C ILE A 40 -8.08 1.22 3.67
N GLY A 41 -8.18 2.47 3.18
CA GLY A 41 -8.95 2.80 1.98
C GLY A 41 -8.45 2.06 0.73
N ILE A 42 -7.13 2.05 0.49
CA ILE A 42 -6.55 1.29 -0.64
C ILE A 42 -6.84 -0.21 -0.49
N SER A 43 -6.67 -0.75 0.72
CA SER A 43 -6.92 -2.17 0.98
C SER A 43 -8.38 -2.56 0.78
N ALA A 44 -9.32 -1.71 1.19
CA ALA A 44 -10.75 -1.93 0.99
C ALA A 44 -11.12 -1.95 -0.50
N ILE A 45 -10.56 -1.03 -1.30
CA ILE A 45 -10.78 -1.02 -2.76
C ILE A 45 -10.21 -2.30 -3.39
N LEU A 46 -9.02 -2.73 -2.99
CA LEU A 46 -8.39 -3.96 -3.48
C LEU A 46 -9.24 -5.21 -3.21
N VAL A 47 -9.91 -5.30 -2.06
CA VAL A 47 -10.77 -6.43 -1.69
C VAL A 47 -12.07 -6.46 -2.49
N VAL A 48 -12.62 -5.30 -2.83
CA VAL A 48 -13.89 -5.20 -3.58
C VAL A 48 -13.70 -5.43 -5.08
N LEU A 49 -12.48 -5.25 -5.60
CA LEU A 49 -12.19 -5.46 -7.02
C LEU A 49 -12.34 -6.94 -7.42
N PRO A 50 -13.18 -7.25 -8.43
CA PRO A 50 -13.41 -8.64 -8.84
C PRO A 50 -12.14 -9.31 -9.37
N GLU A 51 -12.08 -10.63 -9.28
CA GLU A 51 -10.92 -11.41 -9.75
C GLU A 51 -10.93 -11.66 -11.27
N GLY A 52 -12.08 -11.49 -11.93
CA GLY A 52 -12.22 -11.66 -13.37
C GLY A 52 -11.72 -10.48 -14.19
N ASN A 53 -11.48 -10.70 -15.49
CA ASN A 53 -11.07 -9.65 -16.43
C ASN A 53 -12.25 -8.86 -17.03
N GLU A 54 -13.49 -9.17 -16.64
CA GLU A 54 -14.68 -8.61 -17.28
C GLU A 54 -15.23 -7.43 -16.49
N ILE A 55 -14.59 -6.27 -16.67
CA ILE A 55 -15.31 -4.99 -16.67
C ILE A 55 -15.03 -4.34 -18.02
N SER A 56 -16.11 -3.99 -18.71
CA SER A 56 -16.19 -3.36 -20.02
C SER A 56 -15.66 -1.92 -20.03
N THR A 57 -14.48 -1.68 -19.45
CA THR A 57 -13.78 -0.39 -19.44
C THR A 57 -12.44 -0.53 -20.16
N THR A 58 -12.02 0.55 -20.80
CA THR A 58 -10.72 0.68 -21.50
C THR A 58 -9.51 0.37 -20.60
N VAL A 59 -9.70 0.38 -19.27
CA VAL A 59 -8.70 -0.03 -18.27
C VAL A 59 -9.07 -1.41 -17.73
N THR A 60 -8.11 -2.32 -17.74
CA THR A 60 -8.30 -3.66 -17.18
C THR A 60 -8.28 -3.61 -15.64
N ILE A 61 -9.05 -4.48 -14.99
CA ILE A 61 -9.03 -4.61 -13.53
C ILE A 61 -7.62 -4.91 -13.01
N GLN A 62 -6.85 -5.66 -13.78
CA GLN A 62 -5.47 -6.00 -13.45
C GLN A 62 -4.58 -4.75 -13.36
N GLU A 63 -4.68 -3.82 -14.31
CA GLU A 63 -3.94 -2.56 -14.27
C GLU A 63 -4.31 -1.72 -13.04
N VAL A 64 -5.60 -1.69 -12.67
CA VAL A 64 -6.06 -1.00 -11.45
C VAL A 64 -5.46 -1.63 -10.20
N LYS A 65 -5.45 -2.96 -10.09
CA LYS A 65 -4.82 -3.67 -8.95
C LYS A 65 -3.33 -3.37 -8.86
N VAL A 66 -2.62 -3.43 -9.97
CA VAL A 66 -1.18 -3.10 -10.03
C VAL A 66 -0.93 -1.66 -9.56
N ALA A 67 -1.71 -0.69 -10.05
CA ALA A 67 -1.60 0.70 -9.63
C ALA A 67 -1.86 0.86 -8.12
N LEU A 68 -2.90 0.23 -7.59
CA LEU A 68 -3.24 0.30 -6.16
C LEU A 68 -2.16 -0.33 -5.27
N TYR A 69 -1.61 -1.49 -5.65
CA TYR A 69 -0.49 -2.09 -4.92
C TYR A 69 0.75 -1.20 -4.96
N ALA A 70 1.06 -0.58 -6.10
CA ALA A 70 2.19 0.34 -6.22
C ALA A 70 2.00 1.59 -5.34
N ILE A 71 0.81 2.19 -5.35
CA ILE A 71 0.47 3.34 -4.50
C ILE A 71 0.57 2.96 -3.02
N TYR A 72 0.03 1.80 -2.63
CA TYR A 72 0.14 1.30 -1.26
C TYR A 72 1.62 1.22 -0.82
N CYS A 73 2.46 0.60 -1.65
CA CYS A 73 3.88 0.47 -1.35
C CYS A 73 4.55 1.83 -1.20
N ALA A 74 4.27 2.78 -2.11
CA ALA A 74 4.82 4.13 -2.05
C ALA A 74 4.40 4.87 -0.76
N VAL A 75 3.13 4.77 -0.37
CA VAL A 75 2.61 5.38 0.86
C VAL A 75 3.31 4.80 2.09
N VAL A 76 3.46 3.47 2.18
CA VAL A 76 4.16 2.84 3.31
C VAL A 76 5.62 3.28 3.35
N LEU A 77 6.33 3.30 2.22
CA LEU A 77 7.72 3.76 2.16
C LEU A 77 7.86 5.22 2.60
N LEU A 78 6.96 6.10 2.16
CA LEU A 78 6.93 7.50 2.61
C LEU A 78 6.61 7.62 4.11
N GLY A 79 5.70 6.78 4.62
CA GLY A 79 5.41 6.70 6.05
C GLY A 79 6.63 6.24 6.86
N VAL A 80 7.31 5.19 6.41
CA VAL A 80 8.51 4.66 7.06
C VAL A 80 9.63 5.70 7.04
N TYR A 81 9.84 6.39 5.91
CA TYR A 81 10.82 7.45 5.78
C TYR A 81 10.51 8.63 6.71
N SER A 82 9.28 9.14 6.66
CA SER A 82 8.86 10.31 7.44
C SER A 82 8.86 10.07 8.95
N THR A 83 8.60 8.84 9.40
CA THR A 83 8.71 8.44 10.83
C THR A 83 10.13 8.19 11.29
N THR A 84 11.05 7.92 10.37
CA THR A 84 12.46 7.70 10.70
C THR A 84 13.23 9.03 10.76
N ARG A 85 12.87 9.99 9.91
CA ARG A 85 13.51 11.31 9.85
C ARG A 85 13.38 12.11 11.15
N ASP A 86 12.24 12.03 11.83
CA ASP A 86 12.04 12.75 13.10
C ASP A 86 12.92 12.20 14.24
N ARG A 87 13.46 10.97 14.10
CA ARG A 87 14.36 10.36 15.11
C ARG A 87 15.82 10.79 14.97
N ASN A 88 16.22 11.41 13.85
CA ASN A 88 17.60 11.83 13.61
C ASN A 88 17.85 13.33 13.89
N LEU A 89 16.88 14.03 14.48
CA LEU A 89 17.00 15.45 14.85
C LEU A 89 17.16 15.68 16.36
N PHE A 90 17.40 14.63 17.13
CA PHE A 90 17.71 14.69 18.56
C PHE A 90 19.01 13.94 18.85
#